data_AF-A0A4Q6AGZ7-F1
#
_entry.id   AF-A0A4Q6AGZ7-F1
#
_cell.length_a   1.000
_cell.length_b   1.000
_cell.length_c   1.000
_cell.angle_alpha   90.00
_cell.angle_beta   90.00
_cell.angle_gamma   90.00
#
_symmetry.space_group_name_H-M   'P 1'
#
loop_
_entity.id
_entity.type
_entity.pdbx_description
1 polymer ?
#
loop_
_entity_poly.entity_id
_entity_poly.type
_entity_poly.pdbx_seq_one_letter_code
_entity_poly.pdbx_strand_id
1 'polypeptide(L)'
;MATAVKSKKQYSFQQKEQILRDHFDHGLSISAISRKHQINAVNLYNWKKMFMTSKPPKDTDLSPEEIAVLLRENEALKKAVADLAIDKAILKEANAILIKKKQQPPAAWLRQPKK
;
A
#
# COMPACT_ATOMS: atom_id res chain seq x y z
N MET A 1 -40.64 -34.73 2.12
CA MET A 1 -40.23 -33.48 2.82
C MET A 1 -38.72 -33.32 2.62
N ALA A 2 -38.28 -32.60 1.59
CA ALA A 2 -36.86 -32.36 1.37
C ALA A 2 -36.39 -31.21 2.28
N THR A 3 -35.58 -31.51 3.29
CA THR A 3 -34.96 -30.48 4.14
C THR A 3 -33.80 -29.86 3.36
N ALA A 4 -33.95 -28.60 2.96
CA ALA A 4 -32.88 -27.84 2.33
C ALA A 4 -31.69 -27.69 3.30
N VAL A 5 -30.57 -28.34 2.98
CA VAL A 5 -29.32 -28.22 3.74
C VAL A 5 -28.81 -26.78 3.58
N LYS A 6 -29.01 -25.93 4.59
CA LYS A 6 -28.42 -24.58 4.63
C LYS A 6 -26.90 -24.72 4.55
N SER A 7 -26.31 -24.28 3.44
CA SER A 7 -24.86 -24.18 3.30
C SER A 7 -24.31 -23.26 4.39
N LYS A 8 -23.31 -23.74 5.14
CA LYS A 8 -22.65 -22.91 6.15
C LYS A 8 -21.93 -21.77 5.42
N LYS A 9 -22.32 -20.52 5.71
CA LYS A 9 -21.63 -19.33 5.21
C LYS A 9 -20.16 -19.42 5.62
N GLN A 10 -19.28 -19.55 4.63
CA GLN A 10 -17.84 -19.55 4.84
C GLN A 10 -17.36 -18.10 4.91
N TYR A 11 -16.49 -17.81 5.86
CA TYR A 11 -15.86 -16.50 6.02
C TYR A 11 -14.38 -16.64 5.71
N SER A 12 -13.85 -15.78 4.84
CA SER A 12 -12.41 -15.69 4.58
C SER A 12 -11.66 -15.18 5.81
N PHE A 13 -10.33 -15.33 5.83
CA PHE A 13 -9.51 -14.84 6.93
C PHE A 13 -9.68 -13.32 7.13
N GLN A 14 -9.53 -12.54 6.06
CA GLN A 14 -9.73 -11.08 6.06
C GLN A 14 -11.13 -10.68 6.54
N GLN A 15 -12.18 -11.42 6.16
CA GLN A 15 -13.54 -11.14 6.64
C GLN A 15 -13.66 -11.35 8.15
N LYS A 16 -13.06 -12.41 8.69
CA LYS A 16 -13.05 -12.66 10.14
C LYS A 16 -12.27 -11.58 10.88
N GLU A 17 -11.14 -11.14 10.33
CA GLU A 17 -10.34 -10.05 10.89
C GLU A 17 -11.14 -8.74 10.93
N GLN A 18 -11.76 -8.36 9.83
CA GLN A 18 -12.56 -7.13 9.75
C GLN A 18 -13.71 -7.11 10.76
N ILE A 19 -14.35 -8.27 10.98
CA ILE A 19 -15.43 -8.41 11.98
C ILE A 19 -14.88 -8.32 13.41
N LEU A 20 -13.68 -8.84 13.66
CA LEU A 20 -13.03 -8.80 14.97
C LEU A 20 -12.32 -7.47 15.25
N ARG A 21 -12.04 -6.66 14.22
CA ARG A 21 -11.43 -5.33 14.37
C ARG A 21 -12.22 -4.44 15.33
N ASP A 22 -13.55 -4.49 15.26
CA ASP A 22 -14.46 -3.82 16.19
C ASP A 22 -14.22 -4.20 17.66
N HIS A 23 -13.76 -5.43 17.93
CA HIS A 23 -13.40 -5.89 19.27
C HIS A 23 -12.07 -5.29 19.74
N PHE A 24 -11.07 -5.29 18.85
CA PHE A 24 -9.70 -4.89 19.17
C PHE A 24 -9.52 -3.37 19.20
N ASP A 25 -10.08 -2.67 18.21
CA ASP A 25 -9.89 -1.22 18.02
C ASP A 25 -10.91 -0.40 18.83
N HIS A 26 -12.15 -0.89 18.94
CA HIS A 26 -13.25 -0.17 19.58
C HIS A 26 -13.68 -0.76 20.93
N GLY A 27 -13.01 -1.84 21.40
CA GLY A 27 -13.30 -2.46 22.69
C GLY A 27 -14.70 -3.09 22.81
N LEU A 28 -15.40 -3.30 21.70
CA LEU A 28 -16.77 -3.83 21.71
C LEU A 28 -16.77 -5.28 22.21
N SER A 29 -17.75 -5.65 23.02
CA SER A 29 -17.86 -7.04 23.50
C SER A 29 -18.18 -8.01 22.36
N ILE A 30 -17.71 -9.25 22.46
CA ILE A 30 -18.00 -10.31 21.48
C ILE A 30 -19.52 -10.51 21.30
N SER A 31 -20.30 -10.33 22.36
CA SER A 31 -21.78 -10.39 22.31
C SER A 31 -22.42 -9.23 21.55
N ALA A 32 -21.80 -8.04 21.54
CA ALA A 32 -22.25 -6.92 20.71
C ALA A 32 -21.99 -7.20 19.23
N ILE A 33 -20.80 -7.73 18.91
CA ILE A 33 -20.40 -8.11 17.54
C ILE A 33 -21.28 -9.25 17.02
N SER A 34 -21.58 -10.24 17.88
CA SER A 34 -22.49 -11.35 17.57
C SER A 34 -23.87 -10.85 17.11
N ARG A 35 -24.44 -9.87 17.82
CA ARG A 35 -25.73 -9.26 17.46
C ARG A 35 -25.64 -8.42 16.18
N LYS A 36 -24.59 -7.62 16.04
CA LYS A 36 -24.38 -6.73 14.88
C LYS A 36 -24.22 -7.51 13.57
N HIS A 37 -23.40 -8.57 13.58
CA HIS A 37 -23.10 -9.34 12.37
C HIS A 37 -23.93 -10.62 12.24
N GLN A 38 -24.80 -10.92 13.22
CA GLN A 38 -25.60 -12.15 13.31
C GLN A 38 -24.73 -13.41 13.23
N ILE A 39 -23.57 -13.39 13.92
CA ILE A 39 -22.62 -14.49 13.97
C ILE A 39 -22.67 -15.12 15.35
N ASN A 40 -22.66 -16.45 15.42
CA ASN A 40 -22.61 -17.16 16.69
C ASN A 40 -21.38 -16.72 17.50
N ALA A 41 -21.61 -16.31 18.75
CA ALA A 41 -20.55 -15.86 19.65
C ALA A 41 -19.41 -16.89 19.82
N VAL A 42 -19.73 -18.19 19.83
CA VAL A 42 -18.73 -19.27 19.90
C VAL A 42 -17.76 -19.21 18.71
N ASN A 43 -18.26 -18.93 17.51
CA ASN A 43 -17.40 -18.77 16.32
C ASN A 43 -16.49 -17.56 16.47
N LEU A 44 -17.00 -16.45 17.01
CA LEU A 44 -16.20 -15.24 17.25
C LEU A 44 -15.12 -15.48 18.32
N TYR A 45 -15.42 -16.20 19.40
CA TYR A 45 -14.40 -16.59 20.39
C TYR A 45 -13.35 -17.51 19.79
N ASN A 46 -13.74 -18.48 18.96
CA ASN A 46 -12.81 -19.36 18.26
C ASN A 46 -11.92 -18.57 17.30
N TRP A 47 -12.48 -17.64 16.52
CA TRP A 47 -11.70 -16.77 15.65
C TRP A 47 -10.76 -15.88 16.46
N LYS A 48 -11.23 -15.21 17.52
CA LYS A 48 -10.38 -14.41 18.40
C LYS A 48 -9.19 -15.22 18.91
N LYS A 49 -9.44 -16.44 19.39
CA LYS A 49 -8.38 -17.35 19.83
C LYS A 49 -7.41 -17.65 18.69
N MET A 50 -7.90 -17.98 17.49
CA MET A 50 -7.05 -18.17 16.31
C MET A 50 -6.16 -16.94 16.06
N PHE A 51 -6.70 -15.73 15.97
CA PHE A 51 -5.92 -14.51 15.74
C PHE A 51 -4.89 -14.19 16.84
N MET A 52 -5.17 -14.58 18.09
CA MET A 52 -4.23 -14.39 19.20
C MET A 52 -3.12 -15.44 19.26
N THR A 53 -3.38 -16.67 18.80
CA THR A 53 -2.43 -17.79 18.94
C THR A 53 -1.72 -18.16 17.65
N SER A 54 -2.34 -17.90 16.50
CA SER A 54 -1.70 -18.12 15.19
C SER A 54 -1.01 -16.83 14.77
N LYS A 55 0.23 -16.95 14.27
CA LYS A 55 0.80 -15.90 13.42
C LYS A 55 -0.23 -15.62 12.32
N PRO A 56 -0.43 -14.35 11.91
CA PRO A 56 -1.32 -14.07 10.81
C PRO A 56 -0.95 -15.04 9.67
N PRO A 57 -1.91 -15.82 9.14
CA PRO A 57 -1.68 -16.54 7.91
C PRO A 57 -1.12 -15.51 6.95
N LYS A 58 -0.03 -15.86 6.27
CA LYS A 58 0.52 -14.99 5.24
C LYS A 58 -0.62 -14.72 4.27
N ASP A 59 -1.23 -13.53 4.34
CA ASP A 59 -2.32 -13.07 3.47
C ASP A 59 -1.87 -12.85 2.02
N THR A 60 -0.80 -13.53 1.63
CA THR A 60 -0.43 -13.73 0.26
C THR A 60 -0.67 -15.20 -0.02
N ASP A 61 -1.77 -15.51 -0.72
CA ASP A 61 -1.92 -16.70 -1.55
C ASP A 61 -0.86 -16.75 -2.68
N LEU A 62 0.23 -15.99 -2.56
CA LEU A 62 1.35 -15.95 -3.48
C LEU A 62 2.31 -17.07 -3.08
N SER A 63 2.65 -17.89 -4.06
CA SER A 63 3.73 -18.85 -3.98
C SER A 63 5.01 -18.14 -3.49
N PRO A 64 5.87 -18.82 -2.72
CA PRO A 64 7.21 -18.31 -2.40
C PRO A 64 7.97 -17.80 -3.63
N GLU A 65 7.72 -18.38 -4.80
CA GLU A 65 8.29 -17.97 -6.09
C GLU A 65 7.77 -16.60 -6.53
N GLU A 66 6.45 -16.35 -6.45
CA GLU A 66 5.85 -15.06 -6.79
C GLU A 66 6.34 -13.96 -5.85
N ILE A 67 6.52 -14.28 -4.56
CA ILE A 67 7.12 -13.35 -3.60
C ILE A 67 8.56 -13.01 -3.99
N ALA A 68 9.37 -14.00 -4.39
CA ALA A 68 10.74 -13.77 -4.81
C ALA A 68 10.82 -12.91 -6.09
N VAL A 69 9.93 -13.15 -7.06
CA VAL A 69 9.81 -12.34 -8.28
C VAL A 69 9.44 -10.89 -7.93
N LEU A 70 8.40 -10.69 -7.12
CA LEU A 70 7.95 -9.36 -6.72
C LEU A 70 9.02 -8.59 -5.94
N LEU A 71 9.79 -9.25 -5.08
CA LEU A 71 10.90 -8.62 -4.37
C LEU A 71 12.00 -8.16 -5.33
N ARG A 72 12.36 -8.99 -6.30
CA ARG A 72 13.36 -8.65 -7.32
C ARG A 72 12.87 -7.48 -8.18
N GLU A 73 11.61 -7.50 -8.59
CA GLU A 73 11.01 -6.43 -9.38
C GLU A 73 10.94 -5.12 -8.57
N ASN A 74 10.61 -5.19 -7.28
CA ASN A 74 10.62 -4.03 -6.39
C ASN A 74 12.02 -3.40 -6.27
N GLU A 75 13.06 -4.22 -6.16
CA GLU A 75 14.44 -3.76 -6.12
C GLU A 75 14.87 -3.10 -7.44
N ALA A 76 14.53 -3.73 -8.57
CA ALA A 76 14.80 -3.19 -9.90
C ALA A 76 14.08 -1.84 -10.12
N LEU A 77 12.81 -1.74 -9.73
CA LEU A 77 12.03 -0.51 -9.81
C LEU A 77 12.60 0.59 -8.93
N LYS A 78 13.01 0.28 -7.70
CA LYS A 78 13.66 1.25 -6.80
C LYS A 78 14.93 1.83 -7.43
N LYS A 79 15.76 0.99 -8.03
CA LYS A 79 16.98 1.43 -8.71
C LYS A 79 16.65 2.33 -9.90
N ALA A 80 15.74 1.90 -10.77
CA ALA A 80 15.32 2.70 -11.93
C ALA A 80 14.74 4.06 -11.52
N VAL A 81 13.94 4.10 -10.45
CA VAL A 81 13.38 5.36 -9.91
C VAL A 81 14.49 6.27 -9.37
N ALA A 82 15.49 5.73 -8.67
CA ALA A 82 16.61 6.51 -8.17
C ALA A 82 17.42 7.13 -9.33
N ASP A 83 17.74 6.33 -10.36
CA ASP A 83 18.47 6.79 -11.54
C ASP A 83 17.68 7.89 -12.27
N LEU A 84 16.39 7.67 -12.53
CA LEU A 84 15.51 8.67 -13.16
C LEU A 84 15.36 9.95 -12.33
N ALA A 85 15.37 9.85 -11.00
CA ALA A 85 15.29 11.02 -10.12
C ALA A 85 16.57 11.87 -10.21
N ILE A 86 17.74 11.23 -10.28
CA ILE A 86 19.03 11.89 -10.48
C ILE A 86 19.05 12.59 -11.84
N ASP A 87 18.72 11.88 -12.93
CA ASP A 87 18.70 12.45 -14.28
C ASP A 87 17.76 13.65 -14.36
N LYS A 88 16.57 13.54 -13.75
CA LYS A 88 15.61 14.63 -13.70
C LYS A 88 16.15 15.85 -12.94
N ALA A 89 16.93 15.64 -11.88
CA ALA A 89 17.56 16.72 -11.13
C ALA A 89 18.62 17.43 -11.99
N ILE A 90 19.50 16.68 -12.63
CA ILE A 90 20.55 17.19 -13.53
C ILE A 90 19.93 17.98 -14.68
N LEU A 91 18.91 17.43 -15.34
CA LEU A 91 18.23 18.09 -16.45
C LEU A 91 17.54 19.39 -16.04
N LYS A 92 16.95 19.43 -14.84
CA LYS A 92 16.35 20.67 -14.30
C LYS A 92 17.41 21.74 -14.05
N GLU A 93 18.55 21.38 -13.49
CA GLU A 93 19.65 22.30 -13.23
C GLU A 93 20.25 22.83 -14.54
N ALA A 94 20.51 21.95 -15.50
CA ALA A 94 20.99 22.34 -16.83
C ALA A 94 20.01 23.31 -17.53
N ASN A 95 18.71 23.02 -17.48
CA ASN A 95 17.69 23.92 -18.02
C ASN A 95 17.67 25.27 -17.31
N ALA A 96 17.82 25.31 -15.98
CA ALA A 96 17.87 26.56 -15.23
C ALA A 96 19.08 27.41 -15.65
N ILE A 97 20.25 26.80 -15.84
CA ILE A 97 21.46 27.48 -16.34
C ILE A 97 21.24 28.05 -17.74
N LEU A 98 20.64 27.28 -18.64
CA LEU A 98 20.36 27.71 -20.02
C LEU A 98 19.36 28.87 -20.06
N ILE A 99 18.30 28.82 -19.26
CA ILE A 99 17.34 29.91 -19.13
C ILE A 99 18.04 31.17 -18.63
N LYS A 100 18.86 31.07 -17.58
CA LYS A 100 19.62 32.21 -17.04
C LYS A 100 20.56 32.82 -18.08
N LYS A 101 21.23 31.99 -18.88
CA LYS A 101 22.13 32.45 -19.95
C LYS A 101 21.38 33.17 -21.07
N LYS A 102 20.19 32.70 -21.46
CA LYS A 102 19.35 33.38 -22.45
C LYS A 102 18.83 34.74 -21.96
N GLN A 103 18.63 34.89 -20.65
CA GLN A 103 18.12 36.13 -20.05
C GLN A 103 19.21 37.16 -19.75
N GLN A 104 20.50 36.81 -19.85
CA GLN A 104 21.58 37.78 -19.64
C GLN A 104 21.60 38.81 -20.79
N PRO A 105 21.38 40.11 -20.49
CA PRO A 105 21.53 41.14 -21.50
C PRO A 105 22.99 41.19 -21.97
N PRO A 106 23.25 41.57 -23.23
CA PRO A 106 24.60 41.72 -23.74
C PRO A 106 25.38 42.69 -22.84
N ALA A 107 26.63 42.31 -22.52
CA ALA A 107 27.46 43.05 -21.59
C ALA A 107 27.56 44.52 -21.98
N ALA A 108 27.53 45.42 -20.99
CA ALA A 108 27.39 46.86 -21.21
C ALA A 108 28.48 47.47 -22.14
N TRP A 109 29.64 46.82 -22.26
CA TRP A 109 30.73 47.20 -23.16
C TRP A 109 30.48 46.90 -24.65
N LEU A 110 29.45 46.10 -24.99
CA LEU A 110 28.98 45.91 -26.38
C LEU A 110 28.21 47.12 -26.91
N ARG A 111 27.84 48.08 -26.05
CA ARG A 111 27.30 49.38 -26.47
C ARG A 111 28.46 50.28 -26.89
N GLN A 112 29.08 49.99 -28.03
CA GLN A 112 30.00 50.93 -28.66
C GLN A 112 29.22 52.21 -29.02
N PRO A 113 29.66 53.41 -28.59
CA PRO A 113 29.03 54.64 -29.03
C PRO A 113 29.24 54.78 -30.55
N LYS A 114 28.14 54.92 -31.30
CA LYS A 114 28.22 55.27 -32.72
C LYS A 114 28.74 56.71 -32.79
N LYS A 115 29.84 56.89 -33.53
CA LYS A 115 30.44 58.20 -33.86
C LYS A 115 29.45 59.05 -34.65
#